data_AF-A0A3A0GBX4-F1
#
_entry.id   AF-A0A3A0GBX4-F1
#
_cell.length_a   1.000
_cell.length_b   1.000
_cell.length_c   1.000
_cell.angle_alpha   90.00
_cell.angle_beta   90.00
_cell.angle_gamma   90.00
#
_symmetry.space_group_name_H-M   'P 1'
#
loop_
_entity.id
_entity.type
_entity.pdbx_description
1 polymer ?
#
loop_
_entity_poly.entity_id
_entity_poly.type
_entity_poly.pdbx_seq_one_letter_code
_entity_poly.pdbx_strand_id
1 'polypeptide(L)'
;MVVDPDDTWDDPTRLAALRVAAEPAALCDAVVAALEAGGPRPRSGPAPGGAAGLDDATSVGVSDAAEAARTAWRQDWLAASTVARAAVDAAVGSAADGTVGWAYAALVDHLPDGALVVAANSMAVRDLDTYTAASAKAIRVVASRGAAGIDGTLSTALGAAHGSGRPTVLVTGDLAFLHDVNGLAAAGQPGIDAVVVVFDDDGGGIFAHLPIAADAGRPGAAADRFARFFRTPTGADLAAACALYRVPHARVDAPADVAAALARLAQPGAGVRVLEVPVDMARNTEAHRRLWARVVDGVGG
;
A
#
# COMPACT_ATOMS: atom_id res chain seq x y z
N MET A 1 -17.77 -9.52 -14.27
CA MET A 1 -19.00 -9.53 -15.06
C MET A 1 -19.14 -10.89 -15.68
N VAL A 2 -20.27 -11.56 -15.51
CA VAL A 2 -20.57 -12.86 -16.16
C VAL A 2 -21.74 -12.64 -17.11
N VAL A 3 -21.62 -13.18 -18.31
CA VAL A 3 -22.64 -13.09 -19.37
C VAL A 3 -23.28 -14.46 -19.48
N ASP A 4 -24.58 -14.52 -19.19
CA ASP A 4 -25.33 -15.76 -19.14
C ASP A 4 -26.53 -15.66 -20.10
N PRO A 5 -26.50 -16.35 -21.25
CA PRO A 5 -27.54 -16.22 -22.26
C PRO A 5 -28.92 -16.68 -21.79
N ASP A 6 -28.97 -17.64 -20.86
CA ASP A 6 -30.21 -18.28 -20.44
C ASP A 6 -30.68 -17.82 -19.05
N ASP A 7 -29.93 -16.94 -18.38
CA ASP A 7 -30.14 -16.53 -16.99
C ASP A 7 -30.35 -17.72 -16.02
N THR A 8 -29.77 -18.89 -16.33
CA THR A 8 -29.88 -20.12 -15.54
C THR A 8 -28.65 -20.45 -14.70
N TRP A 9 -27.53 -19.78 -14.91
CA TRP A 9 -26.30 -19.99 -14.15
C TRP A 9 -26.39 -19.44 -12.72
N ASP A 10 -26.48 -20.35 -11.75
CA ASP A 10 -26.35 -20.03 -10.33
C ASP A 10 -24.86 -19.86 -9.99
N ASP A 11 -24.42 -18.66 -9.61
CA ASP A 11 -23.01 -18.37 -9.28
C ASP A 11 -22.64 -19.08 -7.96
N PRO A 12 -21.98 -20.24 -8.03
CA PRO A 12 -21.75 -21.06 -6.84
C PRO A 12 -20.66 -20.44 -5.95
N THR A 13 -19.93 -19.44 -6.46
CA THR A 13 -18.82 -18.79 -5.79
C THR A 13 -19.15 -17.38 -5.30
N ARG A 14 -20.28 -16.80 -5.76
CA ARG A 14 -20.70 -15.41 -5.53
C ARG A 14 -19.64 -14.36 -5.88
N LEU A 15 -18.75 -14.67 -6.83
CA LEU A 15 -17.66 -13.79 -7.24
C LEU A 15 -18.09 -12.82 -8.36
N ALA A 16 -19.23 -13.06 -9.02
CA ALA A 16 -19.71 -12.20 -10.08
C ALA A 16 -20.24 -10.86 -9.52
N ALA A 17 -19.46 -9.80 -9.65
CA ALA A 17 -19.87 -8.43 -9.29
C ALA A 17 -21.02 -7.88 -10.16
N LEU A 18 -21.28 -8.49 -11.32
CA LEU A 18 -22.35 -8.14 -12.25
C LEU A 18 -22.67 -9.35 -13.12
N ARG A 19 -23.95 -9.73 -13.20
CA ARG A 19 -24.47 -10.74 -14.11
C ARG A 19 -25.30 -10.04 -15.19
N VAL A 20 -25.05 -10.39 -16.45
CA VAL A 20 -25.73 -9.81 -17.61
C VAL A 20 -26.40 -10.96 -18.37
N ALA A 21 -27.73 -10.93 -18.44
CA ALA A 21 -28.49 -11.86 -19.26
C ALA A 21 -28.43 -11.40 -20.72
N ALA A 22 -27.50 -11.95 -21.50
CA ALA A 22 -27.31 -11.61 -22.89
C ALA A 22 -26.62 -12.74 -23.65
N GLU A 23 -26.88 -12.82 -24.96
CA GLU A 23 -26.11 -13.70 -25.84
C GLU A 23 -24.67 -13.15 -25.94
N PRO A 24 -23.62 -13.95 -25.64
CA PRO A 24 -22.26 -13.45 -25.54
C PRO A 24 -21.74 -12.76 -26.81
N ALA A 25 -22.04 -13.29 -28.00
CA ALA A 25 -21.55 -12.72 -29.25
C ALA A 25 -22.22 -11.37 -29.53
N ALA A 26 -23.53 -11.27 -29.38
CA ALA A 26 -24.29 -10.04 -29.54
C ALA A 26 -23.84 -8.95 -28.55
N LEU A 27 -23.52 -9.32 -27.31
CA LEU A 27 -22.97 -8.38 -26.33
C LEU A 27 -21.58 -7.88 -26.74
N CYS A 28 -20.70 -8.77 -27.23
CA CYS A 28 -19.37 -8.37 -27.70
C CYS A 28 -19.46 -7.41 -28.88
N ASP A 29 -20.32 -7.71 -29.85
CA ASP A 29 -20.53 -6.87 -31.04
C ASP A 29 -21.07 -5.49 -30.65
N ALA A 30 -22.02 -5.43 -29.70
CA ALA A 30 -22.55 -4.17 -29.19
C ALA A 30 -21.49 -3.32 -28.45
N VAL A 31 -20.62 -3.96 -27.66
CA VAL A 31 -19.53 -3.28 -26.94
C VAL A 31 -18.49 -2.74 -27.93
N VAL A 32 -18.11 -3.53 -28.94
CA VAL A 32 -17.17 -3.10 -29.99
C VAL A 32 -17.75 -1.92 -30.76
N ALA A 33 -19.01 -2.01 -31.21
CA ALA A 33 -19.68 -0.93 -31.92
C ALA A 33 -19.76 0.36 -31.08
N ALA A 34 -20.02 0.25 -29.77
CA ALA A 34 -20.07 1.40 -28.86
C ALA A 34 -18.70 2.06 -28.65
N LEU A 35 -17.62 1.27 -28.61
CA LEU A 35 -16.24 1.77 -28.51
C LEU A 35 -15.77 2.42 -29.81
N GLU A 36 -16.14 1.87 -30.96
CA GLU A 36 -15.80 2.39 -32.29
C GLU A 36 -16.59 3.65 -32.65
N ALA A 37 -17.84 3.76 -32.18
CA ALA A 37 -18.69 4.94 -32.39
C ALA A 37 -18.23 6.20 -31.60
N GLY A 38 -17.18 6.08 -30.77
CA GLY A 38 -16.54 7.24 -30.13
C GLY A 38 -17.43 8.03 -29.16
N GLY A 39 -18.43 7.39 -28.54
CA GLY A 39 -19.40 8.06 -27.67
C GLY A 39 -18.76 8.80 -26.48
N PRO A 40 -19.35 9.92 -26.02
CA PRO A 40 -18.75 10.77 -24.98
C PRO A 40 -18.64 10.03 -23.64
N ARG A 41 -17.43 10.07 -23.06
CA ARG A 41 -17.22 9.66 -21.65
C ARG A 41 -18.08 10.54 -20.75
N PRO A 42 -18.92 9.98 -19.85
CA PRO A 42 -19.75 10.80 -18.98
C PRO A 42 -18.85 11.57 -18.01
N ARG A 43 -18.80 12.90 -18.19
CA ARG A 43 -18.33 13.85 -17.17
C ARG A 43 -19.48 14.11 -16.21
N SER A 44 -19.21 14.02 -14.91
CA SER A 44 -20.15 14.38 -13.85
C SER A 44 -20.45 15.88 -13.87
N GLY A 45 -21.66 16.27 -14.26
CA GLY A 45 -22.19 17.64 -14.13
C GLY A 45 -23.51 17.81 -14.89
N PRO A 46 -24.51 18.56 -14.37
CA PRO A 46 -25.82 18.64 -15.01
C PRO A 46 -25.89 19.80 -16.00
N ALA A 47 -26.41 19.57 -17.21
CA ALA A 47 -26.84 20.61 -18.15
C ALA A 47 -27.81 20.02 -19.22
N PRO A 48 -28.59 20.85 -19.92
CA PRO A 48 -30.04 20.64 -20.06
C PRO A 48 -30.53 20.25 -21.47
N GLY A 49 -31.74 19.69 -21.50
CA GLY A 49 -32.81 19.93 -22.48
C GLY A 49 -32.53 19.74 -23.98
N GLY A 50 -33.16 18.72 -24.58
CA GLY A 50 -33.44 18.70 -26.02
C GLY A 50 -33.47 17.31 -26.66
N ALA A 51 -34.70 16.81 -26.90
CA ALA A 51 -35.18 15.85 -27.91
C ALA A 51 -34.20 15.45 -29.04
N ALA A 52 -34.23 14.26 -29.64
CA ALA A 52 -35.17 13.14 -29.64
C ALA A 52 -34.53 11.94 -30.36
N GLY A 53 -35.06 10.75 -30.09
CA GLY A 53 -35.05 9.63 -31.03
C GLY A 53 -33.94 8.61 -30.77
N LEU A 54 -34.25 7.62 -29.92
CA LEU A 54 -33.90 6.20 -30.03
C LEU A 54 -34.60 5.51 -28.84
N ASP A 55 -35.91 5.28 -28.96
CA ASP A 55 -36.63 4.45 -28.01
C ASP A 55 -36.47 2.97 -28.38
N ASP A 56 -36.09 2.22 -27.35
CA ASP A 56 -36.58 0.88 -27.02
C ASP A 56 -35.95 -0.35 -27.70
N ALA A 57 -34.82 -0.79 -27.16
CA ALA A 57 -34.67 -2.15 -26.60
C ALA A 57 -33.27 -2.30 -25.98
N THR A 58 -33.21 -2.84 -24.76
CA THR A 58 -32.01 -3.09 -23.91
C THR A 58 -31.62 -1.99 -22.91
N SER A 59 -32.60 -1.35 -22.27
CA SER A 59 -32.37 -0.96 -20.87
C SER A 59 -32.58 -2.20 -20.01
N VAL A 60 -31.49 -2.87 -19.62
CA VAL A 60 -31.54 -3.85 -18.53
C VAL A 60 -31.76 -3.03 -17.26
N GLY A 61 -33.04 -2.72 -16.98
CA GLY A 61 -33.44 -1.99 -15.79
C GLY A 61 -33.01 -2.80 -14.57
N VAL A 62 -32.04 -2.30 -13.83
CA VAL A 62 -31.79 -2.79 -12.47
C VAL A 62 -33.08 -2.52 -11.71
N SER A 63 -33.73 -3.56 -11.19
CA SER A 63 -34.97 -3.38 -10.44
C SER A 63 -34.72 -2.45 -9.25
N ASP A 64 -35.72 -1.67 -8.84
CA ASP A 64 -35.60 -0.78 -7.69
C ASP A 64 -35.13 -1.51 -6.43
N ALA A 65 -35.48 -2.79 -6.29
CA ALA A 65 -35.01 -3.66 -5.21
C ALA A 65 -33.52 -4.02 -5.35
N ALA A 66 -33.03 -4.30 -6.56
CA ALA A 66 -31.62 -4.55 -6.82
C ALA A 66 -30.77 -3.27 -6.65
N GLU A 67 -31.31 -2.10 -7.02
CA GLU A 67 -30.65 -0.81 -6.82
C GLU A 67 -30.63 -0.41 -5.33
N ALA A 68 -31.72 -0.65 -4.60
CA ALA A 68 -31.78 -0.47 -3.15
C ALA A 68 -30.82 -1.40 -2.42
N ALA A 69 -30.74 -2.68 -2.82
CA ALA A 69 -29.80 -3.65 -2.24
C ALA A 69 -28.34 -3.27 -2.53
N ARG A 70 -28.01 -2.80 -3.74
CA ARG A 70 -26.69 -2.25 -4.08
C ARG A 70 -26.37 -1.01 -3.26
N THR A 71 -27.35 -0.15 -3.02
CA THR A 71 -27.20 1.03 -2.18
C THR A 71 -26.92 0.65 -0.73
N ALA A 72 -27.69 -0.28 -0.15
CA ALA A 72 -27.48 -0.76 1.22
C ALA A 72 -26.10 -1.40 1.39
N TRP A 73 -25.74 -2.35 0.51
CA TRP A 73 -24.42 -2.96 0.50
C TRP A 73 -23.28 -1.93 0.42
N ARG A 74 -23.41 -0.94 -0.46
CA ARG A 74 -22.43 0.16 -0.56
C ARG A 74 -22.34 0.95 0.74
N GLN A 75 -23.46 1.26 1.39
CA GLN A 75 -23.44 1.99 2.66
C GLN A 75 -22.78 1.17 3.77
N ASP A 76 -23.03 -0.14 3.83
CA ASP A 76 -22.39 -1.03 4.79
C ASP A 76 -20.86 -1.03 4.62
N TRP A 77 -20.37 -1.11 3.38
CA TRP A 77 -18.93 -1.01 3.10
C TRP A 77 -18.34 0.34 3.47
N LEU A 78 -19.05 1.44 3.19
CA LEU A 78 -18.59 2.78 3.56
C LEU A 78 -18.56 2.98 5.07
N ALA A 79 -19.56 2.46 5.78
CA ALA A 79 -19.62 2.46 7.24
C ALA A 79 -18.46 1.65 7.83
N ALA A 80 -18.26 0.41 7.35
CA ALA A 80 -17.15 -0.44 7.77
C ALA A 80 -15.78 0.21 7.49
N SER A 81 -15.62 0.82 6.31
CA SER A 81 -14.40 1.55 5.93
C SER A 81 -14.16 2.75 6.85
N THR A 82 -15.20 3.50 7.21
CA THR A 82 -15.12 4.64 8.13
C THR A 82 -14.68 4.18 9.52
N VAL A 83 -15.26 3.10 10.03
CA VAL A 83 -14.90 2.53 11.33
C VAL A 83 -13.46 2.02 11.34
N ALA A 84 -13.07 1.26 10.31
CA ALA A 84 -11.72 0.75 10.17
C ALA A 84 -10.70 1.91 10.11
N ARG A 85 -10.98 2.95 9.32
CA ARG A 85 -10.11 4.13 9.21
C ARG A 85 -9.95 4.85 10.54
N ALA A 86 -11.05 5.09 11.26
CA ALA A 86 -11.01 5.72 12.57
C ALA A 86 -10.18 4.90 13.58
N ALA A 87 -10.26 3.56 13.53
CA ALA A 87 -9.46 2.69 14.38
C ALA A 87 -7.96 2.77 14.05
N VAL A 88 -7.60 2.85 12.76
CA VAL A 88 -6.20 3.03 12.33
C VAL A 88 -5.68 4.40 12.76
N ASP A 89 -6.44 5.48 12.54
CA ASP A 89 -6.04 6.84 12.90
C ASP A 89 -5.79 6.97 14.41
N ALA A 90 -6.63 6.32 15.22
CA ALA A 90 -6.47 6.24 16.68
C ALA A 90 -5.29 5.33 17.11
N ALA A 91 -4.66 4.58 16.20
CA ALA A 91 -3.56 3.67 16.49
C ALA A 91 -2.17 4.21 16.11
N VAL A 92 -2.10 5.32 15.36
CA VAL A 92 -0.86 5.92 14.84
C VAL A 92 0.20 6.17 15.93
N GLY A 93 -0.22 6.46 17.17
CA GLY A 93 0.66 6.57 18.33
C GLY A 93 1.73 7.67 18.19
N SER A 94 2.79 7.55 18.98
CA SER A 94 3.96 8.44 18.95
C SER A 94 5.24 7.66 18.66
N ALA A 95 6.30 8.36 18.26
CA ALA A 95 7.60 7.72 18.01
C ALA A 95 8.20 7.02 19.24
N ALA A 96 7.91 7.51 20.44
CA ALA A 96 8.34 6.90 21.70
C ALA A 96 7.71 5.51 21.94
N ASP A 97 6.63 5.17 21.24
CA ASP A 97 5.95 3.88 21.38
C ASP A 97 6.76 2.74 20.74
N GLY A 98 7.70 3.05 19.85
CA GLY A 98 8.49 2.06 19.12
C GLY A 98 7.69 1.29 18.08
N THR A 99 6.61 1.88 17.56
CA THR A 99 5.75 1.30 16.51
C THR A 99 5.94 2.06 15.20
N VAL A 100 5.41 1.51 14.10
CA VAL A 100 5.59 2.10 12.76
C VAL A 100 4.55 3.17 12.41
N GLY A 101 3.40 3.20 13.09
CA GLY A 101 2.22 3.97 12.67
C GLY A 101 2.49 5.46 12.51
N TRP A 102 3.21 6.07 13.44
CA TRP A 102 3.55 7.50 13.43
C TRP A 102 4.35 7.91 12.19
N ALA A 103 5.29 7.05 11.75
CA ALA A 103 6.16 7.33 10.63
C ALA A 103 5.39 7.19 9.31
N TYR A 104 4.51 6.20 9.19
CA TYR A 104 3.61 6.09 8.03
C TYR A 104 2.62 7.27 7.95
N ALA A 105 2.04 7.71 9.07
CA ALA A 105 1.19 8.90 9.09
C ALA A 105 1.97 10.14 8.63
N ALA A 106 3.18 10.35 9.17
CA ALA A 106 4.05 11.45 8.77
C ALA A 106 4.43 11.38 7.28
N LEU A 107 4.69 10.17 6.74
CA LEU A 107 4.94 9.96 5.32
C LEU A 107 3.76 10.42 4.47
N VAL A 108 2.55 9.96 4.78
CA VAL A 108 1.33 10.30 4.02
C VAL A 108 1.05 11.81 4.04
N ASP A 109 1.20 12.43 5.19
CA ASP A 109 0.96 13.87 5.38
C ASP A 109 1.96 14.73 4.60
N HIS A 110 3.22 14.30 4.51
CA HIS A 110 4.32 15.12 3.97
C HIS A 110 4.86 14.68 2.60
N LEU A 111 4.37 13.57 2.02
CA LEU A 111 4.67 13.20 0.64
C LEU A 111 4.32 14.37 -0.30
N PRO A 112 5.23 14.77 -1.22
CA PRO A 112 4.92 15.81 -2.19
C PRO A 112 3.90 15.30 -3.22
N ASP A 113 3.16 16.23 -3.83
CA ASP A 113 2.27 15.87 -4.93
C ASP A 113 3.06 15.28 -6.11
N GLY A 114 2.51 14.27 -6.78
CA GLY A 114 3.20 13.54 -7.85
C GLY A 114 4.27 12.55 -7.41
N ALA A 115 4.50 12.36 -6.10
CA ALA A 115 5.53 11.47 -5.59
C ALA A 115 5.37 10.01 -6.05
N LEU A 116 6.49 9.32 -6.16
CA LEU A 116 6.57 7.88 -6.35
C LEU A 116 6.91 7.21 -5.02
N VAL A 117 6.04 6.35 -4.51
CA VAL A 117 6.33 5.47 -3.38
C VAL A 117 6.66 4.09 -3.89
N VAL A 118 7.84 3.59 -3.55
CA VAL A 118 8.26 2.21 -3.78
C VAL A 118 8.14 1.48 -2.45
N ALA A 119 7.31 0.44 -2.39
CA ALA A 119 7.13 -0.35 -1.19
C ALA A 119 7.90 -1.67 -1.31
N ALA A 120 8.77 -1.94 -0.34
CA ALA A 120 9.35 -3.26 -0.16
C ALA A 120 8.27 -4.28 0.18
N ASN A 121 8.61 -5.56 0.01
CA ASN A 121 7.75 -6.66 0.40
C ASN A 121 7.66 -6.80 1.93
N SER A 122 7.06 -7.89 2.41
CA SER A 122 6.91 -8.16 3.85
C SER A 122 6.01 -7.12 4.56
N MET A 123 6.37 -6.64 5.75
CA MET A 123 5.57 -5.67 6.51
C MET A 123 5.48 -4.30 5.82
N ALA A 124 6.52 -3.85 5.10
CA ALA A 124 6.55 -2.49 4.55
C ALA A 124 5.34 -2.14 3.64
N VAL A 125 4.95 -3.05 2.72
CA VAL A 125 3.76 -2.87 1.86
C VAL A 125 2.45 -3.04 2.64
N ARG A 126 2.41 -3.86 3.69
CA ARG A 126 1.22 -4.10 4.51
C ARG A 126 0.94 -2.94 5.46
N ASP A 127 1.98 -2.39 6.04
CA ASP A 127 1.90 -1.21 6.90
C ASP A 127 1.58 0.02 6.05
N LEU A 128 2.15 0.13 4.84
CA LEU A 128 1.74 1.15 3.89
C LEU A 128 0.24 1.05 3.58
N ASP A 129 -0.27 -0.13 3.26
CA ASP A 129 -1.70 -0.38 3.02
C ASP A 129 -2.58 -0.04 4.24
N THR A 130 -2.12 -0.42 5.44
CA THR A 130 -2.85 -0.18 6.69
C THR A 130 -2.94 1.31 7.02
N TYR A 131 -1.81 2.02 7.03
CA TYR A 131 -1.73 3.38 7.55
C TYR A 131 -2.00 4.45 6.49
N THR A 132 -1.99 4.12 5.20
CA THR A 132 -2.27 5.09 4.13
C THR A 132 -3.76 5.30 3.92
N ALA A 133 -4.22 6.54 4.10
CA ALA A 133 -5.55 6.96 3.73
C ALA A 133 -5.62 7.47 2.28
N ALA A 134 -6.83 7.56 1.73
CA ALA A 134 -7.05 8.22 0.46
C ALA A 134 -6.54 9.68 0.51
N SER A 135 -5.78 10.09 -0.50
CA SER A 135 -5.21 11.43 -0.61
C SER A 135 -5.66 12.09 -1.90
N ALA A 136 -5.81 13.42 -1.87
CA ALA A 136 -6.01 14.22 -3.09
C ALA A 136 -4.72 14.36 -3.93
N LYS A 137 -3.56 14.02 -3.34
CA LYS A 137 -2.26 14.04 -4.02
C LYS A 137 -2.17 12.91 -5.04
N ALA A 138 -1.55 13.17 -6.19
CA ALA A 138 -1.30 12.21 -7.25
C ALA A 138 -0.11 11.28 -6.93
N ILE A 139 -0.22 10.52 -5.83
CA ILE A 139 0.80 9.56 -5.38
C ILE A 139 0.74 8.30 -6.23
N ARG A 140 1.88 7.87 -6.77
CA ARG A 140 2.03 6.58 -7.43
C ARG A 140 2.70 5.60 -6.48
N VAL A 141 2.07 4.47 -6.20
CA VAL A 141 2.67 3.38 -5.42
C VAL A 141 3.07 2.24 -6.34
N VAL A 142 4.28 1.71 -6.19
CA VAL A 142 4.78 0.52 -6.89
C VAL A 142 5.44 -0.46 -5.90
N ALA A 143 5.33 -1.75 -6.18
CA ALA A 143 5.98 -2.79 -5.38
C ALA A 143 6.25 -4.02 -6.25
N SER A 144 7.38 -4.71 -6.01
CA SER A 144 7.77 -5.93 -6.72
C SER A 144 7.00 -7.15 -6.19
N ARG A 145 5.70 -7.22 -6.52
CA ARG A 145 4.75 -8.21 -5.97
C ARG A 145 4.69 -9.54 -6.73
N GLY A 146 5.44 -9.71 -7.82
CA GLY A 146 5.46 -10.94 -8.62
C GLY A 146 5.92 -12.16 -7.80
N ALA A 147 7.22 -12.23 -7.49
CA ALA A 147 7.78 -13.25 -6.59
C ALA A 147 7.85 -12.79 -5.12
N ALA A 148 7.63 -11.50 -4.86
CA ALA A 148 7.66 -10.90 -3.53
C ALA A 148 8.97 -11.06 -2.72
N GLY A 149 10.12 -11.20 -3.40
CA GLY A 149 11.44 -11.29 -2.78
C GLY A 149 11.95 -9.95 -2.20
N ILE A 150 12.97 -10.00 -1.35
CA ILE A 150 13.60 -8.79 -0.77
C ILE A 150 14.76 -8.26 -1.62
N ASP A 151 15.25 -9.08 -2.55
CA ASP A 151 16.39 -8.76 -3.40
C ASP A 151 16.10 -7.58 -4.35
N GLY A 152 17.08 -6.69 -4.51
CA GLY A 152 17.01 -5.59 -5.47
C GLY A 152 15.99 -4.50 -5.11
N THR A 153 15.47 -4.47 -3.88
CA THR A 153 14.46 -3.49 -3.45
C THR A 153 14.97 -2.04 -3.55
N LEU A 154 16.18 -1.79 -3.05
CA LEU A 154 16.82 -0.47 -3.08
C LEU A 154 17.17 -0.07 -4.52
N SER A 155 17.83 -0.97 -5.25
CA SER A 155 18.24 -0.80 -6.64
C SER A 155 17.03 -0.51 -7.54
N THR A 156 15.92 -1.21 -7.34
CA THR A 156 14.65 -0.95 -8.04
C THR A 156 14.13 0.45 -7.74
N ALA A 157 14.16 0.88 -6.47
CA ALA A 157 13.67 2.19 -6.09
C ALA A 157 14.50 3.33 -6.68
N LEU A 158 15.83 3.21 -6.64
CA LEU A 158 16.73 4.21 -7.23
C LEU A 158 16.61 4.25 -8.76
N GLY A 159 16.47 3.10 -9.42
CA GLY A 159 16.19 3.03 -10.85
C GLY A 159 14.85 3.67 -11.22
N ALA A 160 13.81 3.46 -10.41
CA ALA A 160 12.50 4.07 -10.62
C ALA A 160 12.52 5.59 -10.39
N ALA A 161 13.28 6.06 -9.39
CA ALA A 161 13.51 7.48 -9.16
C ALA A 161 14.17 8.13 -10.39
N HIS A 162 15.26 7.54 -10.88
CA HIS A 162 15.97 8.00 -12.06
C HIS A 162 15.08 8.01 -13.31
N GLY A 163 14.41 6.89 -13.61
CA GLY A 163 13.63 6.73 -14.84
C GLY A 163 12.35 7.55 -14.88
N SER A 164 11.78 7.89 -13.71
CA SER A 164 10.55 8.69 -13.63
C SER A 164 10.79 10.18 -13.45
N GLY A 165 11.96 10.58 -12.94
CA GLY A 165 12.25 11.97 -12.55
C GLY A 165 11.34 12.49 -11.43
N ARG A 166 10.67 11.60 -10.69
CA ARG A 166 9.73 11.96 -9.61
C ARG A 166 10.44 11.97 -8.26
N PRO A 167 10.01 12.85 -7.32
CA PRO A 167 10.33 12.70 -5.91
C PRO A 167 9.99 11.28 -5.44
N THR A 168 10.99 10.51 -5.06
CA THR A 168 10.80 9.08 -4.77
C THR A 168 11.04 8.76 -3.31
N VAL A 169 10.16 7.96 -2.73
CA VAL A 169 10.29 7.42 -1.38
C VAL A 169 10.28 5.90 -1.46
N LEU A 170 11.33 5.26 -0.93
CA LEU A 170 11.32 3.83 -0.65
C LEU A 170 10.91 3.62 0.81
N VAL A 171 9.91 2.78 1.06
CA VAL A 171 9.63 2.23 2.40
C VAL A 171 10.09 0.77 2.44
N THR A 172 10.99 0.44 3.37
CA THR A 172 11.61 -0.89 3.48
C THR A 172 11.87 -1.27 4.93
N GLY A 173 12.05 -2.57 5.20
CA GLY A 173 12.65 -3.05 6.45
C GLY A 173 14.18 -3.11 6.36
N ASP A 174 14.84 -3.22 7.50
CA ASP A 174 16.30 -3.35 7.65
C ASP A 174 16.86 -4.56 6.90
N LEU A 175 16.29 -5.75 7.03
CA LEU A 175 16.81 -6.93 6.32
C LEU A 175 16.76 -6.79 4.80
N ALA A 176 15.69 -6.21 4.26
CA ALA A 176 15.58 -5.99 2.81
C ALA A 176 16.54 -4.90 2.33
N PHE A 177 16.76 -3.86 3.14
CA PHE A 177 17.77 -2.85 2.87
C PHE A 177 19.18 -3.44 2.89
N LEU A 178 19.52 -4.24 3.91
CA LEU A 178 20.82 -4.90 4.05
C LEU A 178 21.09 -5.90 2.93
N HIS A 179 20.07 -6.63 2.45
CA HIS A 179 20.19 -7.56 1.31
C HIS A 179 20.62 -6.88 0.01
N ASP A 180 20.30 -5.60 -0.16
CA ASP A 180 20.57 -4.83 -1.38
C ASP A 180 21.34 -3.53 -1.08
N VAL A 181 22.08 -3.49 0.03
CA VAL A 181 22.75 -2.27 0.52
C VAL A 181 23.82 -1.78 -0.46
N ASN A 182 24.40 -2.69 -1.25
CA ASN A 182 25.32 -2.33 -2.32
C ASN A 182 24.67 -1.49 -3.43
N GLY A 183 23.34 -1.47 -3.53
CA GLY A 183 22.56 -0.59 -4.38
C GLY A 183 22.80 0.90 -4.09
N LEU A 184 23.25 1.25 -2.87
CA LEU A 184 23.68 2.61 -2.54
C LEU A 184 24.85 3.11 -3.42
N ALA A 185 25.58 2.22 -4.10
CA ALA A 185 26.59 2.63 -5.09
C ALA A 185 25.99 3.47 -6.24
N ALA A 186 24.69 3.33 -6.52
CA ALA A 186 23.98 4.14 -7.51
C ALA A 186 23.59 5.54 -6.98
N ALA A 187 23.61 5.77 -5.67
CA ALA A 187 23.13 7.02 -5.05
C ALA A 187 23.89 8.28 -5.49
N GLY A 188 25.16 8.13 -5.89
CA GLY A 188 25.99 9.24 -6.39
C GLY A 188 25.74 9.62 -7.85
N GLN A 189 24.87 8.89 -8.55
CA GLN A 189 24.56 9.18 -9.95
C GLN A 189 23.66 10.43 -10.07
N PRO A 190 23.91 11.33 -11.04
CA PRO A 190 23.07 12.51 -11.24
C PRO A 190 21.60 12.16 -11.52
N GLY A 191 20.69 13.00 -11.06
CA GLY A 191 19.26 12.88 -11.35
C GLY A 191 18.54 11.80 -10.54
N ILE A 192 19.05 11.44 -9.36
CA ILE A 192 18.41 10.51 -8.43
C ILE A 192 18.10 11.23 -7.12
N ASP A 193 16.83 11.60 -6.95
CA ASP A 193 16.32 12.20 -5.71
C ASP A 193 15.41 11.20 -5.01
N ALA A 194 15.90 10.64 -3.89
CA ALA A 194 15.17 9.61 -3.17
C ALA A 194 15.35 9.69 -1.64
N VAL A 195 14.28 9.43 -0.90
CA VAL A 195 14.33 9.17 0.55
C VAL A 195 14.05 7.69 0.77
N VAL A 196 14.99 6.99 1.40
CA VAL A 196 14.85 5.59 1.78
C VAL A 196 14.49 5.56 3.26
N VAL A 197 13.26 5.19 3.60
CA VAL A 197 12.81 4.99 4.97
C VAL A 197 12.96 3.51 5.33
N VAL A 198 13.85 3.23 6.27
CA VAL A 198 14.16 1.89 6.76
C VAL A 198 13.54 1.74 8.14
N PHE A 199 12.54 0.88 8.26
CA PHE A 199 11.99 0.43 9.54
C PHE A 199 12.89 -0.65 10.09
N ASP A 200 13.62 -0.32 11.15
CA ASP A 200 14.64 -1.19 11.73
C ASP A 200 14.13 -1.85 13.01
N ASP A 201 13.74 -3.11 12.90
CA ASP A 201 13.39 -3.98 14.03
C ASP A 201 14.46 -5.03 14.36
N ASP A 202 15.66 -4.88 13.77
CA ASP A 202 16.78 -5.82 13.79
C ASP A 202 16.33 -7.25 13.40
N GLY A 203 15.66 -7.37 12.25
CA GLY A 203 15.33 -8.67 11.68
C GLY A 203 14.04 -8.79 10.86
N GLY A 204 13.54 -10.02 10.81
CA GLY A 204 12.38 -10.43 10.05
C GLY A 204 11.08 -10.21 10.81
N GLY A 205 10.70 -8.97 11.09
CA GLY A 205 9.51 -8.63 11.89
C GLY A 205 8.21 -9.34 11.47
N ILE A 206 8.02 -9.61 10.17
CA ILE A 206 6.82 -10.33 9.67
C ILE A 206 6.60 -11.68 10.34
N PHE A 207 7.66 -12.39 10.72
CA PHE A 207 7.52 -13.72 11.30
C PHE A 207 6.88 -13.68 12.69
N ALA A 208 6.87 -12.52 13.37
CA ALA A 208 6.12 -12.29 14.60
C ALA A 208 4.59 -12.24 14.39
N HIS A 209 4.14 -12.06 13.15
CA HIS A 209 2.72 -12.03 12.76
C HIS A 209 2.24 -13.38 12.19
N LEU A 210 3.14 -14.35 11.99
CA LEU A 210 2.83 -15.66 11.43
C LEU A 210 2.71 -16.73 12.52
N PRO A 211 2.03 -17.87 12.26
CA PRO A 211 1.89 -18.94 13.26
C PRO A 211 3.21 -19.45 13.84
N ILE A 212 4.30 -19.36 13.08
CA ILE A 212 5.65 -19.74 13.53
C ILE A 212 6.16 -18.90 14.72
N ALA A 213 5.57 -17.73 14.98
CA ALA A 213 5.84 -16.93 16.18
C ALA A 213 5.59 -17.69 17.49
N ALA A 214 4.75 -18.73 17.47
CA ALA A 214 4.52 -19.59 18.63
C ALA A 214 5.81 -20.27 19.12
N ASP A 215 6.78 -20.53 18.22
CA ASP A 215 8.07 -21.12 18.60
C ASP A 215 8.95 -20.14 19.39
N ALA A 216 8.75 -18.82 19.27
CA ALA A 216 9.44 -17.81 20.07
C ALA A 216 9.10 -17.90 21.57
N GLY A 217 7.88 -18.35 21.90
CA GLY A 217 7.42 -18.54 23.29
C GLY A 217 7.78 -19.90 23.88
N ARG A 218 8.39 -20.80 23.10
CA ARG A 218 8.77 -22.14 23.55
C ARG A 218 10.21 -22.15 24.05
N PRO A 219 10.50 -22.75 25.22
CA PRO A 219 11.85 -22.75 25.76
C PRO A 219 12.81 -23.62 24.93
N GLY A 220 14.10 -23.29 25.01
CA GLY A 220 15.19 -24.06 24.40
C GLY A 220 15.22 -23.94 22.89
N ALA A 221 15.55 -25.06 22.22
CA ALA A 221 15.93 -25.06 20.81
C ALA A 221 14.87 -24.51 19.84
N ALA A 222 13.59 -24.42 20.22
CA ALA A 222 12.54 -23.83 19.40
C ALA A 222 12.68 -22.30 19.30
N ALA A 223 12.79 -21.61 20.44
CA ALA A 223 13.06 -20.17 20.46
C ALA A 223 14.39 -19.83 19.79
N ASP A 224 15.44 -20.63 20.01
CA ASP A 224 16.74 -20.42 19.37
C ASP A 224 16.67 -20.53 17.84
N ARG A 225 15.93 -21.52 17.32
CA ARG A 225 15.69 -21.65 15.87
C ARG A 225 14.86 -20.51 15.32
N PHE A 226 13.82 -20.07 16.05
CA PHE A 226 13.01 -18.93 15.65
C PHE A 226 13.88 -17.67 15.51
N ALA A 227 14.68 -17.37 16.54
CA ALA A 227 15.58 -16.23 16.52
C ALA A 227 16.62 -16.35 15.39
N ARG A 228 17.23 -17.52 15.21
CA ARG A 228 18.31 -17.71 14.23
C ARG A 228 17.85 -17.71 12.77
N PHE A 229 16.73 -18.35 12.46
CA PHE A 229 16.34 -18.65 11.08
C PHE A 229 15.19 -17.78 10.56
N PHE A 230 14.41 -17.17 11.45
CA PHE A 230 13.27 -16.34 11.07
C PHE A 230 13.52 -14.89 11.40
N ARG A 231 13.87 -14.57 12.66
CA ARG A 231 14.21 -13.18 12.99
C ARG A 231 15.52 -12.77 12.34
N THR A 232 16.56 -13.60 12.45
CA THR A 232 17.88 -13.31 11.87
C THR A 232 18.39 -11.92 12.27
N PRO A 233 18.49 -11.62 13.59
CA PRO A 233 19.03 -10.34 14.04
C PRO A 233 20.44 -10.18 13.50
N THR A 234 20.72 -9.01 12.94
CA THR A 234 21.96 -8.73 12.21
C THR A 234 22.95 -7.96 13.06
N GLY A 235 22.46 -7.14 13.99
CA GLY A 235 23.29 -6.19 14.74
C GLY A 235 24.03 -5.22 13.83
N ALA A 236 23.54 -4.99 12.61
CA ALA A 236 24.19 -4.15 11.63
C ALA A 236 24.08 -2.67 12.00
N ASP A 237 25.17 -1.92 11.75
CA ASP A 237 25.16 -0.47 11.87
C ASP A 237 24.76 0.14 10.51
N LEU A 238 23.50 0.55 10.39
CA LEU A 238 22.97 1.15 9.16
C LEU A 238 23.64 2.49 8.82
N ALA A 239 24.06 3.25 9.83
CA ALA A 239 24.78 4.50 9.62
C ALA A 239 26.16 4.22 9.00
N ALA A 240 26.89 3.22 9.51
CA ALA A 240 28.16 2.78 8.94
C ALA A 240 28.00 2.23 7.50
N ALA A 241 26.94 1.47 7.25
CA ALA A 241 26.63 0.97 5.90
C ALA A 241 26.36 2.12 4.91
N CYS A 242 25.62 3.14 5.32
CA CYS A 242 25.40 4.34 4.51
C CYS A 242 26.69 5.16 4.31
N ALA A 243 27.51 5.27 5.36
CA ALA A 243 28.78 6.00 5.32
C ALA A 243 29.77 5.39 4.31
N LEU A 244 29.79 4.06 4.17
CA LEU A 244 30.59 3.36 3.15
C LEU A 244 30.33 3.89 1.73
N TYR A 245 29.07 4.21 1.42
CA TYR A 245 28.64 4.74 0.12
C TYR A 245 28.50 6.27 0.09
N ARG A 246 28.88 6.97 1.18
CA ARG A 246 28.74 8.43 1.34
C ARG A 246 27.30 8.92 1.19
N VAL A 247 26.32 8.10 1.59
CA VAL A 247 24.91 8.46 1.59
C VAL A 247 24.53 9.05 2.95
N PRO A 248 23.91 10.24 3.01
CA PRO A 248 23.41 10.80 4.25
C PRO A 248 22.43 9.85 4.94
N HIS A 249 22.70 9.56 6.21
CA HIS A 249 21.83 8.77 7.08
C HIS A 249 21.39 9.63 8.27
N ALA A 250 20.15 9.44 8.70
CA ALA A 250 19.64 9.98 9.94
C ALA A 250 18.72 8.97 10.60
N ARG A 251 18.94 8.72 11.88
CA ARG A 251 17.93 8.08 12.73
C ARG A 251 16.87 9.12 13.10
N VAL A 252 15.60 8.76 12.94
CA VAL A 252 14.47 9.66 13.17
C VAL A 252 13.62 9.18 14.35
N ASP A 253 13.19 10.12 15.18
CA ASP A 253 12.40 9.85 16.39
C ASP A 253 11.23 10.83 16.55
N ALA A 254 10.93 11.63 15.53
CA ALA A 254 9.74 12.48 15.50
C ALA A 254 9.16 12.61 14.08
N PRO A 255 7.84 12.84 13.95
CA PRO A 255 7.21 13.19 12.68
C PRO A 255 7.86 14.37 11.94
N ALA A 256 8.40 15.33 12.71
CA ALA A 256 9.08 16.51 12.17
C ALA A 256 10.35 16.15 11.35
N ASP A 257 11.05 15.08 11.71
CA ASP A 257 12.25 14.65 10.99
C ASP A 257 11.89 14.08 9.61
N VAL A 258 10.83 13.27 9.58
CA VAL A 258 10.25 12.73 8.33
C VAL A 258 9.77 13.88 7.45
N ALA A 259 9.05 14.85 8.02
CA ALA A 259 8.59 16.04 7.32
C ALA A 259 9.75 16.83 6.70
N ALA A 260 10.82 17.06 7.46
CA ALA A 260 12.00 17.81 6.99
C ALA A 260 12.73 17.07 5.84
N ALA A 261 12.82 15.75 5.92
CA ALA A 261 13.44 14.94 4.88
C ALA A 261 12.64 14.91 3.58
N LEU A 262 11.30 14.82 3.67
CA LEU A 262 10.40 14.83 2.51
C LEU A 262 10.26 16.23 1.89
N ALA A 263 10.28 17.29 2.69
CA ALA A 263 10.27 18.66 2.18
C ALA A 263 11.46 18.93 1.25
N ARG A 264 12.62 18.31 1.50
CA ARG A 264 13.78 18.39 0.60
C ARG A 264 13.56 17.70 -0.74
N LEU A 265 12.77 16.62 -0.80
CA LEU A 265 12.45 15.94 -2.06
C LEU A 265 11.59 16.80 -3.01
N ALA A 266 10.95 17.86 -2.51
CA ALA A 266 10.24 18.81 -3.35
C ALA A 266 11.20 19.71 -4.18
N GLN A 267 12.51 19.67 -3.89
CA GLN A 267 13.54 20.42 -4.61
C GLN A 267 14.42 19.45 -5.42
N PRO A 268 14.72 19.77 -6.70
CA PRO A 268 15.65 18.97 -7.50
C PRO A 268 17.06 18.92 -6.89
N GLY A 269 17.75 17.81 -7.06
CA GLY A 269 19.15 17.65 -6.60
C GLY A 269 19.25 17.45 -5.09
N ALA A 270 18.17 17.02 -4.44
CA ALA A 270 18.16 16.60 -3.06
C ALA A 270 19.07 15.38 -2.80
N GLY A 271 19.37 14.60 -3.83
CA GLY A 271 20.14 13.36 -3.75
C GLY A 271 19.41 12.26 -3.00
N VAL A 272 20.09 11.13 -2.81
CA VAL A 272 19.61 10.02 -2.01
C VAL A 272 19.92 10.25 -0.53
N ARG A 273 18.99 9.91 0.36
CA ARG A 273 19.21 9.85 1.80
C ARG A 273 18.48 8.68 2.43
N VAL A 274 18.99 8.21 3.57
CA VAL A 274 18.41 7.12 4.35
C VAL A 274 17.89 7.68 5.68
N LEU A 275 16.64 7.37 6.02
CA LEU A 275 16.04 7.60 7.32
C LEU A 275 15.85 6.26 8.00
N GLU A 276 16.47 6.07 9.16
CA GLU A 276 16.27 4.90 10.01
C GLU A 276 15.18 5.21 11.04
N VAL A 277 14.11 4.42 11.02
CA VAL A 277 13.02 4.44 11.99
C VAL A 277 13.22 3.25 12.92
N PRO A 278 13.65 3.46 14.17
CA PRO A 278 13.78 2.37 15.13
C PRO A 278 12.42 1.80 15.50
N VAL A 279 12.30 0.48 15.50
CA VAL A 279 11.06 -0.24 15.80
C VAL A 279 11.33 -1.26 16.90
N ASP A 280 10.52 -1.23 17.95
CA ASP A 280 10.44 -2.33 18.92
C ASP A 280 9.50 -3.38 18.35
N MET A 281 10.06 -4.47 17.83
CA MET A 281 9.31 -5.55 17.20
C MET A 281 8.14 -6.04 18.08
N ALA A 282 8.37 -6.25 19.38
CA ALA A 282 7.35 -6.80 20.28
C ALA A 282 6.20 -5.80 20.47
N ARG A 283 6.52 -4.53 20.70
CA ARG A 283 5.51 -3.46 20.81
C ARG A 283 4.76 -3.26 19.51
N ASN A 284 5.45 -3.28 18.37
CA ASN A 284 4.85 -3.10 17.06
C ASN A 284 3.91 -4.26 16.69
N THR A 285 4.29 -5.51 16.95
CA THR A 285 3.41 -6.67 16.76
C THR A 285 2.16 -6.57 17.63
N GLU A 286 2.31 -6.19 18.90
CA GLU A 286 1.18 -6.04 19.81
C GLU A 286 0.28 -4.84 19.45
N ALA A 287 0.86 -3.75 18.95
CA ALA A 287 0.09 -2.62 18.41
C ALA A 287 -0.78 -3.04 17.22
N HIS A 288 -0.24 -3.84 16.29
CA HIS A 288 -1.03 -4.38 15.18
C HIS A 288 -2.16 -5.30 15.65
N ARG A 289 -1.91 -6.20 16.60
CA ARG A 289 -2.97 -7.07 17.15
C ARG A 289 -4.11 -6.25 17.77
N ARG A 290 -3.76 -5.24 18.56
CA ARG A 290 -4.74 -4.32 19.17
C ARG A 290 -5.48 -3.47 18.15
N LEU A 291 -4.83 -3.05 17.07
CA LEU A 291 -5.49 -2.38 15.95
C LEU A 291 -6.52 -3.31 15.30
N TRP A 292 -6.12 -4.52 14.88
CA TRP A 292 -7.04 -5.43 14.20
C TRP A 292 -8.20 -5.89 15.07
N ALA A 293 -7.98 -6.11 16.36
CA ALA A 293 -9.07 -6.37 17.31
C ALA A 293 -10.09 -5.21 17.32
N ARG A 294 -9.63 -3.96 17.41
CA ARG A 294 -10.50 -2.78 17.36
C ARG A 294 -11.27 -2.66 16.04
N VAL A 295 -10.63 -2.99 14.92
CA VAL A 295 -11.28 -2.97 13.60
C VAL A 295 -12.38 -4.05 13.53
N VAL A 296 -12.09 -5.27 13.97
CA VAL A 296 -13.06 -6.38 13.97
C VAL A 296 -14.24 -6.07 14.88
N ASP A 297 -13.97 -5.61 16.12
CA ASP A 297 -15.01 -5.26 17.08
C ASP A 297 -15.88 -4.09 16.59
N GLY A 298 -15.27 -3.13 15.90
CA GLY A 298 -15.99 -1.97 15.37
C GLY A 298 -16.85 -2.27 14.13
N VAL A 299 -16.42 -3.19 13.27
CA VAL A 299 -17.15 -3.55 12.03
C VAL A 299 -18.19 -4.63 12.28
N GLY A 300 -17.96 -5.53 13.24
CA GLY A 300 -18.88 -6.62 13.60
C GLY A 300 -19.97 -6.26 14.61
N GLY A 301 -19.99 -5.01 15.09
CA GLY A 301 -21.01 -4.46 15.99
C GLY A 301 -22.25 -3.94 15.29
#